data_AF-A0A1Y0IKK1-F1
#
_entry.id   AF-A0A1Y0IKK1-F1
#
_cell.length_a   1.000
_cell.length_b   1.000
_cell.length_c   1.000
_cell.angle_alpha   90.00
_cell.angle_beta   90.00
_cell.angle_gamma   90.00
#
_symmetry.space_group_name_H-M   'P 1'
#
loop_
_entity.id
_entity.type
_entity.pdbx_description
1 polymer ?
#
loop_
_entity_poly.entity_id
_entity_poly.type
_entity_poly.pdbx_seq_one_letter_code
_entity_poly.pdbx_strand_id
1 'polypeptide(L)'
;MKKALLAILLAALVALPIQGQSRTNSFPSHDKHQALLRLEDVSPGGKYATLDDLGRLRAVFEYLQAEDVPFHLAVISRSKLWKDGAWVEKGIDDPNPDEHLQKFKELLQKAQQNGAVLGMHGYTHQYGDVKRGDGWHDTGVGYEFAIEDAPETSTVPYAVEKISKSLAAFEKAGLTPAFWESPHYQDTREQEEAFRSFMGVLYQPDYFSLKSFKDQVVYQDENLYGETTLGSVYVPAPLSYVTGPKDVERILEKTEHFQGLGAVFYHSFKEYDALEAVTGTDGKPLIRDGLPVYQYKQGSNTQLQQIVHGMREQGWTWLSLHDVLPFSPAHRIDLPLGTTTEHLLFGDVSGSKQEALVVVDSVGKVSVLQGNFNWPRNRSQSPFATWLQSGLDAEDTPLLADVNGGGVADLIAYHPESGEVNVYLSNTLGFDAGKSYGTVRSGLKKIAADDLNGDGLADLLLQDEQTITAAFQDQQKFQPHGTDTLYLQHDDAQMLTGDVNGDKRPELILYSPSDRQLDVYAITADGGFKHLKAFEVPQPKRDGQAVLGDTNGDGLQDVVINDGSHGIWEIWQGDAKALLKPHDNLYGPWARGERTAFSADLDGNGKADIASFDSEQGVLDISLSFRRAK
;
A
#
# COMPACT_ATOMS: atom_id res chain seq x y z
N MET A 1 44.66 -2.86 14.65
CA MET A 1 44.35 -1.49 15.12
C MET A 1 44.73 -0.47 14.04
N LYS A 2 43.83 -0.23 13.08
CA LYS A 2 43.79 0.87 12.08
C LYS A 2 42.71 0.56 11.02
N LYS A 3 41.48 0.25 11.46
CA LYS A 3 40.26 0.13 10.61
C LYS A 3 38.99 0.28 11.47
N ALA A 4 38.97 1.27 12.35
CA ALA A 4 37.81 1.57 13.21
C ALA A 4 37.57 3.08 13.38
N LEU A 5 38.15 3.91 12.51
CA LEU A 5 38.02 5.38 12.58
C LEU A 5 37.63 6.03 11.24
N LEU A 6 37.20 5.24 10.25
CA LEU A 6 36.78 5.75 8.94
C LEU A 6 35.26 5.66 8.72
N ALA A 7 34.48 5.65 9.81
CA ALA A 7 33.01 5.72 9.77
C ALA A 7 32.46 7.07 10.28
N ILE A 8 33.33 8.03 10.65
CA ILE A 8 32.92 9.32 11.23
C ILE A 8 33.51 10.53 10.45
N LEU A 9 34.31 10.32 9.40
CA LEU A 9 34.95 11.42 8.68
C LEU A 9 34.91 11.23 7.16
N LEU A 10 33.71 11.23 6.60
CA LEU A 10 33.48 11.76 5.25
C LEU A 10 32.17 12.56 5.18
N ALA A 11 31.84 13.26 6.27
CA ALA A 11 30.78 14.26 6.35
C ALA A 11 31.26 15.68 5.95
N ALA A 12 32.36 15.80 5.21
CA ALA A 12 32.89 17.11 4.81
C ALA A 12 33.68 17.03 3.51
N LEU A 13 32.99 17.00 2.38
CA LEU A 13 33.50 17.54 1.12
C LEU A 13 32.33 18.03 0.25
N VAL A 14 32.04 19.32 0.45
CA VAL A 14 31.55 20.30 -0.52
C VAL A 14 30.29 19.92 -1.32
N ALA A 15 29.19 20.49 -0.84
CA ALA A 15 28.02 20.94 -1.59
C ALA A 15 28.22 21.08 -3.12
N LEU A 16 27.57 20.19 -3.86
CA LEU A 16 26.79 20.56 -5.04
C LEU A 16 25.34 20.13 -4.73
N PRO A 17 24.33 20.98 -4.95
CA PRO A 17 22.95 20.55 -4.79
C PRO A 17 22.66 19.58 -5.94
N ILE A 18 22.76 18.29 -5.69
CA ILE A 18 22.18 17.32 -6.62
C ILE A 18 20.66 17.50 -6.47
N GLN A 19 20.06 18.12 -7.48
CA GLN A 19 18.63 18.39 -7.55
C GLN A 19 17.88 17.06 -7.69
N GLY A 20 17.32 16.62 -6.57
CA GLY A 20 16.14 15.78 -6.47
C GLY A 20 15.59 16.07 -5.09
N GLN A 21 14.52 16.88 -4.98
CA GLN A 21 14.04 17.29 -3.67
C GLN A 21 13.38 16.08 -3.00
N SER A 22 14.12 15.31 -2.21
CA SER A 22 13.52 14.37 -1.27
C SER A 22 12.64 15.16 -0.31
N ARG A 23 11.35 14.81 -0.23
CA ARG A 23 10.36 15.53 0.57
C ARG A 23 9.93 14.66 1.73
N THR A 24 9.75 15.31 2.87
CA THR A 24 9.31 14.68 4.12
C THR A 24 7.94 15.25 4.45
N ASN A 25 6.99 14.40 4.80
CA ASN A 25 5.81 14.84 5.54
C ASN A 25 6.15 14.85 7.05
N SER A 26 5.21 15.29 7.86
CA SER A 26 5.28 15.24 9.32
C SER A 26 5.17 13.82 9.89
N PHE A 27 5.51 12.79 9.12
CA PHE A 27 5.42 11.38 9.50
C PHE A 27 6.84 10.75 9.63
N PRO A 28 7.10 9.92 10.66
CA PRO A 28 6.19 9.52 11.75
C PRO A 28 5.74 10.72 12.59
N SER A 29 4.49 10.66 13.09
CA SER A 29 4.01 11.65 14.05
C SER A 29 4.89 11.56 15.29
N HIS A 30 5.60 12.65 15.61
CA HIS A 30 6.68 12.63 16.60
C HIS A 30 6.24 12.21 18.01
N ASP A 31 4.95 12.37 18.29
CA ASP A 31 4.27 12.09 19.54
C ASP A 31 3.65 10.68 19.66
N LYS A 32 3.65 9.87 18.59
CA LYS A 32 2.89 8.61 18.57
C LYS A 32 3.67 7.35 18.95
N HIS A 33 4.97 7.46 19.27
CA HIS A 33 5.86 6.35 19.67
C HIS A 33 5.56 5.04 18.90
N GLN A 34 5.72 5.07 17.57
CA GLN A 34 5.43 3.94 16.69
C GLN A 34 6.69 3.13 16.39
N ALA A 35 6.63 1.80 16.51
CA ALA A 35 7.77 0.91 16.37
C ALA A 35 7.55 -0.13 15.27
N LEU A 36 8.63 -0.49 14.58
CA LEU A 36 8.66 -1.57 13.58
C LEU A 36 9.78 -2.55 13.91
N LEU A 37 9.52 -3.85 13.74
CA LEU A 37 10.52 -4.90 13.87
C LEU A 37 10.75 -5.58 12.51
N ARG A 38 12.00 -5.60 12.04
CA ARG A 38 12.41 -6.41 10.89
C ARG A 38 13.34 -7.54 11.32
N LEU A 39 13.00 -8.76 10.96
CA LEU A 39 13.89 -9.92 11.05
C LEU A 39 14.68 -10.04 9.75
N GLU A 40 15.99 -9.90 9.85
CA GLU A 40 16.91 -9.87 8.69
C GLU A 40 17.58 -11.22 8.42
N ASP A 41 18.16 -11.30 7.22
CA ASP A 41 18.95 -12.44 6.73
C ASP A 41 18.21 -13.78 6.72
N VAL A 42 16.87 -13.77 6.65
CA VAL A 42 16.08 -14.99 6.59
C VAL A 42 16.28 -15.65 5.24
N SER A 43 16.86 -16.86 5.20
CA SER A 43 17.29 -17.50 3.96
C SER A 43 17.01 -19.00 3.97
N PRO A 44 16.96 -19.67 2.79
CA PRO A 44 16.78 -21.12 2.70
C PRO A 44 18.00 -21.94 3.14
N GLY A 45 19.01 -21.32 3.77
CA GLY A 45 20.26 -21.95 4.14
C GLY A 45 20.92 -21.27 5.34
N GLY A 46 22.24 -21.45 5.48
CA GLY A 46 23.03 -20.82 6.55
C GLY A 46 22.55 -21.22 7.94
N LYS A 47 22.07 -20.22 8.71
CA LYS A 47 21.51 -20.41 10.07
C LYS A 47 20.12 -21.05 10.10
N TYR A 48 19.54 -21.33 8.93
CA TYR A 48 18.20 -21.88 8.76
C TYR A 48 18.21 -23.22 8.01
N ALA A 49 19.35 -23.90 7.93
CA ALA A 49 19.60 -25.00 6.98
C ALA A 49 18.99 -26.37 7.37
N THR A 50 18.41 -26.51 8.58
CA THR A 50 17.82 -27.77 9.05
C THR A 50 16.35 -27.62 9.45
N LEU A 51 15.60 -28.73 9.49
CA LEU A 51 14.22 -28.72 10.00
C LEU A 51 14.14 -28.25 11.45
N ASP A 52 15.15 -28.53 12.26
CA ASP A 52 15.26 -28.01 13.63
C ASP A 52 15.41 -26.49 13.64
N ASP A 53 16.21 -25.91 12.74
CA ASP A 53 16.35 -24.46 12.62
C ASP A 53 15.04 -23.80 12.18
N LEU A 54 14.31 -24.42 11.25
CA LEU A 54 12.99 -23.94 10.85
C LEU A 54 11.96 -24.05 11.98
N GLY A 55 12.04 -25.11 12.80
CA GLY A 55 11.24 -25.27 14.01
C GLY A 55 11.50 -24.16 15.03
N ARG A 56 12.76 -23.74 15.19
CA ARG A 56 13.15 -22.60 16.03
C ARG A 56 12.70 -21.26 15.45
N LEU A 57 12.88 -21.04 14.14
CA LEU A 57 12.40 -19.84 13.46
C LEU A 57 10.89 -19.67 13.65
N ARG A 58 10.12 -20.75 13.49
CA ARG A 58 8.68 -20.75 13.76
C ARG A 58 8.37 -20.34 15.21
N ALA A 59 9.13 -20.83 16.19
CA ALA A 59 8.91 -20.44 17.59
C ALA A 59 9.14 -18.95 17.83
N VAL A 60 10.08 -18.32 17.11
CA VAL A 60 10.27 -16.86 17.13
C VAL A 60 9.05 -16.15 16.53
N PHE A 61 8.52 -16.61 15.39
CA PHE A 61 7.31 -16.04 14.79
C PHE A 61 6.10 -16.15 15.72
N GLU A 62 5.92 -17.32 16.35
CA GLU A 62 4.83 -17.57 17.29
C GLU A 62 4.94 -16.74 18.56
N TYR A 63 6.16 -16.51 19.06
CA TYR A 63 6.39 -15.56 20.14
C TYR A 63 5.95 -14.14 19.76
N LEU A 64 6.39 -13.63 18.60
CA LEU A 64 6.00 -12.29 18.14
C LEU A 64 4.49 -12.17 17.93
N GLN A 65 3.84 -13.20 17.39
CA GLN A 65 2.39 -13.26 17.26
C GLN A 65 1.68 -13.30 18.62
N ALA A 66 2.19 -14.10 19.57
CA ALA A 66 1.62 -14.17 20.92
C ALA A 66 1.77 -12.85 21.70
N GLU A 67 2.81 -12.09 21.39
CA GLU A 67 3.06 -10.75 21.93
C GLU A 67 2.35 -9.64 21.17
N ASP A 68 1.57 -9.95 20.13
CA ASP A 68 0.91 -8.97 19.26
C ASP A 68 1.91 -7.94 18.69
N VAL A 69 3.05 -8.45 18.20
CA VAL A 69 4.09 -7.66 17.54
C VAL A 69 4.08 -7.98 16.05
N PRO A 70 3.52 -7.09 15.20
CA PRO A 70 3.70 -7.19 13.76
C PRO A 70 5.19 -7.13 13.40
N PHE A 71 5.61 -7.94 12.45
CA PHE A 71 7.01 -8.05 12.07
C PHE A 71 7.21 -8.21 10.57
N HIS A 72 8.42 -7.88 10.13
CA HIS A 72 8.84 -7.89 8.74
C HIS A 72 9.92 -8.93 8.54
N LEU A 73 9.97 -9.57 7.38
CA LEU A 73 11.00 -10.53 7.02
C LEU A 73 11.81 -10.00 5.84
N ALA A 74 13.09 -9.73 6.04
CA ALA A 74 14.04 -9.48 4.95
C ALA A 74 14.54 -10.85 4.46
N VAL A 75 13.98 -11.32 3.34
CA VAL A 75 14.22 -12.67 2.83
C VAL A 75 15.26 -12.65 1.73
N ILE A 76 16.30 -13.47 1.88
CA ILE A 76 17.27 -13.75 0.82
C ILE A 76 16.72 -14.92 0.00
N SER A 77 16.34 -14.65 -1.24
CA SER A 77 15.64 -15.60 -2.11
C SER A 77 16.43 -16.88 -2.38
N ARG A 78 17.75 -16.79 -2.46
CA ARG A 78 18.64 -17.91 -2.72
C ARG A 78 19.85 -17.90 -1.81
N SER A 79 20.15 -19.03 -1.19
CA SER A 79 21.40 -19.23 -0.45
C SER A 79 22.43 -19.94 -1.31
N LYS A 80 23.69 -19.53 -1.25
CA LYS A 80 24.83 -20.30 -1.74
C LYS A 80 25.78 -20.53 -0.57
N LEU A 81 26.22 -21.76 -0.35
CA LEU A 81 27.15 -22.08 0.74
C LEU A 81 28.29 -22.92 0.19
N TRP A 82 29.52 -22.59 0.60
CA TRP A 82 30.67 -23.41 0.24
C TRP A 82 30.80 -24.60 1.19
N LYS A 83 30.54 -25.81 0.70
CA LYS A 83 30.62 -27.04 1.49
C LYS A 83 31.42 -28.11 0.75
N ASP A 84 32.37 -28.73 1.45
CA ASP A 84 33.14 -29.88 0.96
C ASP A 84 33.81 -29.67 -0.42
N GLY A 85 34.20 -28.44 -0.73
CA GLY A 85 34.88 -28.09 -1.98
C GLY A 85 33.94 -27.74 -3.16
N ALA A 86 32.63 -27.63 -2.91
CA ALA A 86 31.65 -27.25 -3.92
C ALA A 86 30.63 -26.24 -3.37
N TRP A 87 29.95 -25.56 -4.29
CA TRP A 87 28.78 -24.74 -3.97
C TRP A 87 27.56 -25.61 -3.77
N VAL A 88 26.86 -25.38 -2.66
CA VAL A 88 25.52 -25.91 -2.41
C VAL A 88 24.57 -24.73 -2.46
N GLU A 89 23.63 -24.77 -3.40
CA GLU A 89 22.62 -23.72 -3.55
C GLU A 89 21.24 -24.24 -3.20
N LYS A 90 20.44 -23.37 -2.58
CA LYS A 90 19.00 -23.57 -2.39
C LYS A 90 18.29 -22.26 -2.61
N GLY A 91 17.25 -22.25 -3.43
CA GLY A 91 16.43 -21.07 -3.66
C GLY A 91 14.96 -21.36 -3.49
N ILE A 92 14.19 -20.39 -2.98
CA ILE A 92 12.71 -20.52 -2.87
C ILE A 92 12.03 -20.78 -4.22
N ASP A 93 12.76 -20.56 -5.31
CA ASP A 93 12.39 -20.76 -6.69
C ASP A 93 12.83 -22.10 -7.30
N ASP A 94 13.48 -22.98 -6.53
CA ASP A 94 13.89 -24.29 -7.04
C ASP A 94 12.64 -25.09 -7.46
N PRO A 95 12.62 -25.65 -8.68
CA PRO A 95 11.43 -26.34 -9.22
C PRO A 95 11.18 -27.70 -8.56
N ASN A 96 12.21 -28.29 -7.97
CA ASN A 96 12.15 -29.58 -7.26
C ASN A 96 12.75 -29.40 -5.86
N PRO A 97 12.05 -28.68 -4.96
CA PRO A 97 12.59 -28.38 -3.64
C PRO A 97 12.70 -29.66 -2.80
N ASP A 98 13.80 -29.79 -2.05
CA ASP A 98 13.91 -30.82 -1.02
C ASP A 98 12.95 -30.56 0.15
N GLU A 99 12.80 -31.52 1.06
CA GLU A 99 11.86 -31.41 2.19
C GLU A 99 12.11 -30.13 3.01
N HIS A 100 13.38 -29.81 3.27
CA HIS A 100 13.76 -28.62 4.04
C HIS A 100 13.29 -27.33 3.35
N LEU A 101 13.56 -27.20 2.04
CA LEU A 101 13.17 -26.03 1.28
C LEU A 101 11.65 -25.91 1.12
N GLN A 102 10.93 -27.04 0.97
CA GLN A 102 9.47 -27.06 1.00
C GLN A 102 8.95 -26.48 2.33
N LYS A 103 9.50 -26.93 3.45
CA LYS A 103 9.12 -26.43 4.78
C LYS A 103 9.50 -24.98 5.03
N PHE A 104 10.60 -24.51 4.46
CA PHE A 104 10.96 -23.10 4.52
C PHE A 104 9.93 -22.23 3.77
N LYS A 105 9.55 -22.62 2.55
CA LYS A 105 8.52 -21.92 1.75
C LYS A 105 7.16 -21.90 2.47
N GLU A 106 6.70 -23.05 2.96
CA GLU A 106 5.45 -23.16 3.71
C GLU A 106 5.46 -22.27 4.97
N LEU A 107 6.59 -22.20 5.68
CA LEU A 107 6.75 -21.35 6.86
C LEU A 107 6.66 -19.86 6.51
N LEU A 108 7.28 -19.42 5.42
CA LEU A 108 7.18 -18.03 4.93
C LEU A 108 5.76 -17.68 4.49
N GLN A 109 5.10 -18.57 3.73
CA GLN A 109 3.71 -18.40 3.31
C GLN A 109 2.79 -18.29 4.52
N LYS A 110 2.98 -19.16 5.52
CA LYS A 110 2.19 -19.13 6.75
C LYS A 110 2.43 -17.86 7.57
N ALA A 111 3.68 -17.39 7.64
CA ALA A 111 4.01 -16.12 8.28
C ALA A 111 3.29 -14.95 7.58
N GLN A 112 3.31 -14.90 6.25
CA GLN A 112 2.63 -13.86 5.46
C GLN A 112 1.10 -13.86 5.64
N GLN A 113 0.49 -15.05 5.60
CA GLN A 113 -0.93 -15.25 5.90
C GLN A 113 -1.29 -14.74 7.31
N ASN A 114 -0.40 -14.98 8.29
CA ASN A 114 -0.59 -14.56 9.67
C ASN A 114 -0.16 -13.09 9.94
N GLY A 115 0.17 -12.30 8.91
CA GLY A 115 0.44 -10.87 9.08
C GLY A 115 1.88 -10.41 9.01
N ALA A 116 2.84 -11.32 8.84
CA ALA A 116 4.20 -10.91 8.55
C ALA A 116 4.27 -10.23 7.18
N VAL A 117 5.04 -9.14 7.09
CA VAL A 117 5.28 -8.42 5.84
C VAL A 117 6.64 -8.83 5.29
N LEU A 118 6.67 -9.49 4.14
CA LEU A 118 7.91 -10.00 3.55
C LEU A 118 8.49 -8.96 2.58
N GLY A 119 9.81 -8.85 2.56
CA GLY A 119 10.55 -8.07 1.58
C GLY A 119 11.75 -8.83 1.05
N MET A 120 12.24 -8.37 -0.09
CA MET A 120 13.42 -8.93 -0.75
C MET A 120 14.68 -8.30 -0.14
N HIS A 121 15.55 -9.14 0.42
CA HIS A 121 16.87 -8.75 0.92
C HIS A 121 17.96 -9.22 -0.05
N GLY A 122 17.98 -8.60 -1.23
CA GLY A 122 18.82 -9.05 -2.32
C GLY A 122 18.34 -10.35 -2.98
N TYR A 123 19.21 -10.96 -3.78
CA TYR A 123 18.96 -12.29 -4.36
C TYR A 123 19.76 -13.39 -3.67
N THR A 124 21.09 -13.23 -3.56
CA THR A 124 21.99 -14.24 -2.96
C THR A 124 22.71 -13.77 -1.70
N HIS A 125 22.69 -12.46 -1.44
CA HIS A 125 23.51 -11.82 -0.41
C HIS A 125 25.02 -12.10 -0.60
N GLN A 126 25.45 -12.32 -1.86
CA GLN A 126 26.79 -12.75 -2.27
C GLN A 126 27.05 -12.40 -3.74
N TYR A 127 28.33 -12.36 -4.13
CA TYR A 127 28.79 -12.18 -5.51
C TYR A 127 29.76 -13.27 -5.95
N GLY A 128 29.65 -13.66 -7.23
CA GLY A 128 30.57 -14.57 -7.89
C GLY A 128 30.30 -16.05 -7.65
N ASP A 129 31.03 -16.89 -8.40
CA ASP A 129 30.98 -18.35 -8.35
C ASP A 129 32.30 -18.99 -7.90
N VAL A 130 33.28 -18.15 -7.51
CA VAL A 130 34.58 -18.60 -7.03
C VAL A 130 34.71 -18.20 -5.57
N LYS A 131 35.04 -19.17 -4.71
CA LYS A 131 35.25 -18.91 -3.29
C LYS A 131 36.29 -17.81 -3.09
N ARG A 132 35.86 -16.69 -2.50
CA ARG A 132 36.74 -15.58 -2.12
C ARG A 132 37.46 -15.88 -0.80
N GLY A 133 38.68 -15.36 -0.68
CA GLY A 133 39.53 -15.51 0.52
C GLY A 133 39.30 -14.45 1.60
N ASP A 134 38.31 -13.58 1.43
CA ASP A 134 38.02 -12.43 2.31
C ASP A 134 37.08 -12.77 3.48
N GLY A 135 36.42 -13.93 3.45
CA GLY A 135 35.48 -14.37 4.48
C GLY A 135 34.10 -13.74 4.39
N TRP A 136 33.82 -12.93 3.36
CA TRP A 136 32.57 -12.20 3.13
C TRP A 136 31.79 -12.80 1.96
N HIS A 137 31.69 -14.13 1.95
CA HIS A 137 31.31 -14.84 0.74
C HIS A 137 30.26 -15.92 0.95
N ASP A 138 29.78 -16.13 2.17
CA ASP A 138 28.63 -16.99 2.48
C ASP A 138 27.36 -16.14 2.64
N THR A 139 26.19 -16.67 2.26
CA THR A 139 24.89 -15.98 2.40
C THR A 139 24.64 -15.59 3.86
N GLY A 140 24.21 -14.35 4.10
CA GLY A 140 23.97 -13.80 5.45
C GLY A 140 25.25 -13.35 6.18
N VAL A 141 26.39 -13.38 5.50
CA VAL A 141 27.65 -12.77 5.95
C VAL A 141 28.19 -11.84 4.87
N GLY A 142 28.19 -12.29 3.61
CA GLY A 142 28.65 -11.49 2.47
C GLY A 142 27.68 -10.39 2.05
N TYR A 143 28.02 -9.74 0.94
CA TYR A 143 27.15 -8.76 0.27
C TYR A 143 27.31 -8.90 -1.24
N GLU A 144 26.34 -8.39 -2.01
CA GLU A 144 26.31 -8.58 -3.46
C GLU A 144 26.55 -7.32 -4.29
N PHE A 145 26.63 -6.15 -3.67
CA PHE A 145 26.79 -4.84 -4.31
C PHE A 145 28.09 -4.14 -3.90
N ALA A 146 28.58 -3.21 -4.71
CA ALA A 146 29.78 -2.38 -4.44
C ALA A 146 31.03 -3.17 -3.98
N ILE A 147 31.33 -4.26 -4.67
CA ILE A 147 32.51 -5.08 -4.38
C ILE A 147 33.74 -4.46 -5.05
N GLU A 148 34.75 -4.18 -4.22
CA GLU A 148 35.96 -3.41 -4.60
C GLU A 148 36.68 -3.96 -5.85
N ASP A 149 36.74 -5.28 -6.00
CA ASP A 149 37.40 -5.98 -7.11
C ASP A 149 36.44 -6.49 -8.19
N ALA A 150 35.17 -6.08 -8.15
CA ALA A 150 34.13 -6.47 -9.11
C ALA A 150 33.25 -5.26 -9.49
N PRO A 151 33.76 -4.34 -10.34
CA PRO A 151 33.09 -3.08 -10.64
C PRO A 151 31.70 -3.25 -11.30
N GLU A 152 31.43 -4.38 -11.95
CA GLU A 152 30.12 -4.70 -12.50
C GLU A 152 29.02 -4.73 -11.42
N THR A 153 29.37 -5.01 -10.15
CA THR A 153 28.43 -5.08 -9.02
C THR A 153 27.89 -3.72 -8.59
N SER A 154 28.48 -2.63 -9.07
CA SER A 154 28.00 -1.26 -8.88
C SER A 154 27.16 -0.75 -10.06
N THR A 155 26.89 -1.58 -11.06
CA THR A 155 26.18 -1.15 -12.28
C THR A 155 24.66 -1.32 -12.15
N VAL A 156 23.91 -0.48 -12.87
CA VAL A 156 22.43 -0.58 -12.97
C VAL A 156 21.98 -1.93 -13.54
N PRO A 157 22.56 -2.47 -14.65
CA PRO A 157 22.16 -3.77 -15.17
C PRO A 157 22.29 -4.91 -14.14
N TYR A 158 23.34 -4.88 -13.31
CA TYR A 158 23.53 -5.86 -12.25
C TYR A 158 22.44 -5.77 -11.18
N ALA A 159 22.09 -4.55 -10.74
CA ALA A 159 20.98 -4.32 -9.82
C ALA A 159 19.64 -4.82 -10.39
N VAL A 160 19.33 -4.48 -11.64
CA VAL A 160 18.14 -4.94 -12.37
C VAL A 160 18.09 -6.47 -12.43
N GLU A 161 19.21 -7.14 -12.71
CA GLU A 161 19.28 -8.59 -12.73
C GLU A 161 18.93 -9.20 -11.36
N LYS A 162 19.50 -8.65 -10.28
CA LYS A 162 19.31 -9.17 -8.92
C LYS A 162 17.87 -9.01 -8.43
N ILE A 163 17.29 -7.83 -8.57
CA ILE A 163 15.90 -7.60 -8.15
C ILE A 163 14.92 -8.42 -8.99
N SER A 164 15.15 -8.53 -10.30
CA SER A 164 14.30 -9.35 -11.19
C SER A 164 14.34 -10.83 -10.80
N LYS A 165 15.52 -11.37 -10.47
CA LYS A 165 15.66 -12.75 -10.01
C LYS A 165 14.98 -12.98 -8.66
N SER A 166 15.13 -12.05 -7.71
CA SER A 166 14.50 -12.15 -6.40
C SER A 166 12.98 -12.10 -6.50
N LEU A 167 12.46 -11.20 -7.33
CA LEU A 167 11.03 -11.06 -7.58
C LEU A 167 10.43 -12.31 -8.24
N ALA A 168 11.08 -12.82 -9.29
CA ALA A 168 10.67 -14.07 -9.93
C ALA A 168 10.72 -15.26 -8.94
N ALA A 169 11.62 -15.22 -7.96
CA ALA A 169 11.71 -16.25 -6.94
C ALA A 169 10.55 -16.19 -5.95
N PHE A 170 10.17 -15.00 -5.51
CA PHE A 170 8.97 -14.77 -4.70
C PHE A 170 7.70 -15.22 -5.43
N GLU A 171 7.52 -14.82 -6.69
CA GLU A 171 6.36 -15.22 -7.50
C GLU A 171 6.24 -16.75 -7.62
N LYS A 172 7.34 -17.45 -7.94
CA LYS A 172 7.37 -18.93 -7.99
C LYS A 172 7.15 -19.59 -6.64
N ALA A 173 7.45 -18.90 -5.55
CA ALA A 173 7.19 -19.36 -4.19
C ALA A 173 5.77 -19.06 -3.71
N GLY A 174 4.94 -18.35 -4.50
CA GLY A 174 3.60 -17.92 -4.07
C GLY A 174 3.67 -16.91 -2.92
N LEU A 175 4.71 -16.06 -2.92
CA LEU A 175 4.95 -15.01 -1.94
C LEU A 175 4.84 -13.64 -2.62
N THR A 176 4.33 -12.65 -1.91
CA THR A 176 4.22 -11.27 -2.42
C THR A 176 5.17 -10.36 -1.64
N PRO A 177 6.21 -9.79 -2.27
CA PRO A 177 7.11 -8.86 -1.59
C PRO A 177 6.46 -7.48 -1.44
N ALA A 178 6.59 -6.87 -0.27
CA ALA A 178 6.09 -5.53 0.03
C ALA A 178 7.17 -4.44 -0.01
N PHE A 179 8.45 -4.81 0.13
CA PHE A 179 9.57 -3.87 0.10
C PHE A 179 10.83 -4.49 -0.49
N TRP A 180 11.72 -3.64 -0.99
CA TRP A 180 13.13 -3.97 -1.22
C TRP A 180 13.98 -3.43 -0.07
N GLU A 181 15.00 -4.19 0.31
CA GLU A 181 16.07 -3.68 1.16
C GLU A 181 17.40 -4.21 0.65
N SER A 182 18.30 -3.31 0.27
CA SER A 182 19.58 -3.64 -0.29
C SER A 182 20.48 -4.26 0.78
N PRO A 183 21.02 -5.48 0.55
CA PRO A 183 22.10 -6.08 1.32
C PRO A 183 23.12 -5.10 1.91
N HIS A 184 23.05 -4.90 3.22
CA HIS A 184 23.92 -4.01 3.99
C HIS A 184 24.01 -2.57 3.44
N TYR A 185 22.99 -2.13 2.71
CA TYR A 185 22.88 -0.81 2.08
C TYR A 185 24.09 -0.42 1.21
N GLN A 186 24.66 -1.39 0.49
CA GLN A 186 25.85 -1.21 -0.36
C GLN A 186 25.52 -0.77 -1.79
N ASP A 187 24.29 -0.37 -2.08
CA ASP A 187 23.83 0.06 -3.40
C ASP A 187 24.25 1.49 -3.74
N THR A 188 24.45 1.76 -5.04
CA THR A 188 24.66 3.13 -5.54
C THR A 188 23.33 3.87 -5.73
N ARG A 189 23.38 5.20 -5.90
CA ARG A 189 22.18 6.01 -6.18
C ARG A 189 21.46 5.53 -7.44
N GLU A 190 22.20 5.20 -8.48
CA GLU A 190 21.64 4.73 -9.75
C GLU A 190 21.01 3.33 -9.59
N GLN A 191 21.58 2.46 -8.75
CA GLN A 191 20.99 1.16 -8.43
C GLN A 191 19.71 1.31 -7.60
N GLU A 192 19.68 2.25 -6.66
CA GLU A 192 18.48 2.63 -5.91
C GLU A 192 17.36 3.10 -6.86
N GLU A 193 17.68 3.86 -7.90
CA GLU A 193 16.71 4.21 -8.96
C GLU A 193 16.20 2.99 -9.74
N ALA A 194 17.07 2.00 -9.96
CA ALA A 194 16.63 0.73 -10.53
C ALA A 194 15.67 0.02 -9.59
N PHE A 195 16.01 -0.15 -8.31
CA PHE A 195 15.15 -0.84 -7.35
C PHE A 195 13.79 -0.18 -7.18
N ARG A 196 13.77 1.15 -7.12
CA ARG A 196 12.52 1.92 -7.02
C ARG A 196 11.66 1.81 -8.28
N SER A 197 12.18 1.40 -9.43
CA SER A 197 11.36 1.07 -10.61
C SER A 197 10.62 -0.26 -10.49
N PHE A 198 11.04 -1.15 -9.58
CA PHE A 198 10.38 -2.44 -9.29
C PHE A 198 9.59 -2.43 -7.98
N MET A 199 9.99 -1.61 -7.01
CA MET A 199 9.37 -1.52 -5.68
C MET A 199 8.93 -0.09 -5.33
N GLY A 200 7.75 0.03 -4.73
CA GLY A 200 7.20 1.29 -4.24
C GLY A 200 7.76 1.69 -2.89
N VAL A 201 8.14 0.67 -2.09
CA VAL A 201 8.74 0.83 -0.78
C VAL A 201 10.14 0.23 -0.75
N LEU A 202 11.08 1.04 -0.29
CA LEU A 202 12.44 0.71 0.04
C LEU A 202 12.54 0.76 1.57
N TYR A 203 12.65 -0.39 2.24
CA TYR A 203 12.79 -0.43 3.69
C TYR A 203 14.26 -0.16 4.07
N GLN A 204 14.81 0.96 3.62
CA GLN A 204 16.16 1.41 3.93
C GLN A 204 16.15 2.94 4.01
N PRO A 205 17.13 3.57 4.69
CA PRO A 205 17.27 5.01 4.59
C PRO A 205 17.74 5.42 3.18
N ASP A 206 17.26 6.56 2.69
CA ASP A 206 17.83 7.24 1.52
C ASP A 206 19.16 7.89 1.94
N TYR A 207 20.28 7.19 1.69
CA TYR A 207 21.62 7.65 2.06
C TYR A 207 22.06 8.93 1.33
N PHE A 208 21.36 9.30 0.26
CA PHE A 208 21.64 10.51 -0.52
C PHE A 208 20.77 11.69 -0.08
N SER A 209 19.85 11.46 0.87
CA SER A 209 19.07 12.49 1.52
C SER A 209 19.52 12.72 2.97
N LEU A 210 20.01 13.93 3.26
CA LEU A 210 20.27 14.38 4.63
C LEU A 210 19.02 14.29 5.54
N LYS A 211 17.82 14.24 4.95
CA LYS A 211 16.56 14.11 5.70
C LYS A 211 16.30 12.68 6.17
N SER A 212 16.77 11.66 5.43
CA SER A 212 16.58 10.26 5.83
C SER A 212 17.36 9.89 7.10
N PHE A 213 18.43 10.64 7.41
CA PHE A 213 19.19 10.51 8.66
C PHE A 213 18.52 11.19 9.86
N LYS A 214 17.36 11.84 9.66
CA LYS A 214 16.50 12.33 10.75
C LYS A 214 15.39 11.35 11.11
N ASP A 215 15.55 10.08 10.73
CA ASP A 215 14.70 8.97 11.15
C ASP A 215 13.23 9.09 10.69
N GLN A 216 13.03 9.66 9.50
CA GLN A 216 11.73 9.91 8.87
C GLN A 216 11.55 9.09 7.60
N VAL A 217 10.29 8.81 7.29
CA VAL A 217 9.91 8.27 5.98
C VAL A 217 10.17 9.35 4.92
N VAL A 218 10.89 9.00 3.87
CA VAL A 218 11.22 9.93 2.78
C VAL A 218 10.45 9.53 1.53
N TYR A 219 9.80 10.51 0.91
CA TYR A 219 9.16 10.35 -0.39
C TYR A 219 10.04 10.97 -1.47
N GLN A 220 10.20 10.24 -2.57
CA GLN A 220 10.86 10.72 -3.77
C GLN A 220 9.89 10.66 -4.94
N ASP A 221 9.39 11.81 -5.34
CA ASP A 221 8.50 12.00 -6.49
C ASP A 221 9.19 12.65 -7.69
N GLU A 222 10.49 12.97 -7.60
CA GLU A 222 11.31 13.54 -8.68
C GLU A 222 12.55 12.67 -8.96
N ASN A 223 12.97 12.56 -10.22
CA ASN A 223 14.26 11.97 -10.59
C ASN A 223 15.40 12.99 -10.41
N LEU A 224 16.64 12.57 -10.65
CA LEU A 224 17.84 13.42 -10.55
C LEU A 224 17.86 14.60 -11.56
N TYR A 225 16.92 14.62 -12.50
CA TYR A 225 16.75 15.68 -13.50
C TYR A 225 15.59 16.63 -13.17
N GLY A 226 14.87 16.39 -12.05
CA GLY A 226 13.72 17.19 -11.62
C GLY A 226 12.41 16.84 -12.32
N GLU A 227 12.33 15.70 -13.02
CA GLU A 227 11.10 15.25 -13.67
C GLU A 227 10.25 14.43 -12.69
N THR A 228 8.93 14.61 -12.75
CA THR A 228 7.97 13.86 -11.96
C THR A 228 8.05 12.37 -12.25
N THR A 229 8.28 11.59 -11.19
CA THR A 229 8.28 10.14 -11.21
C THR A 229 7.00 9.61 -10.56
N LEU A 230 6.78 8.32 -10.71
CA LEU A 230 5.71 7.58 -10.03
C LEU A 230 5.70 7.69 -8.49
N GLY A 231 6.78 8.18 -7.86
CA GLY A 231 6.93 8.13 -6.42
C GLY A 231 7.60 6.85 -5.92
N SER A 232 8.29 6.96 -4.79
CA SER A 232 8.84 5.85 -4.00
C SER A 232 9.00 6.30 -2.54
N VAL A 233 8.97 5.33 -1.62
CA VAL A 233 8.97 5.58 -0.18
C VAL A 233 10.15 4.86 0.47
N TYR A 234 10.97 5.61 1.21
CA TYR A 234 12.08 5.08 2.00
C TYR A 234 11.69 5.01 3.47
N VAL A 235 11.86 3.85 4.09
CA VAL A 235 11.61 3.63 5.51
C VAL A 235 12.93 3.32 6.22
N PRO A 236 13.43 4.18 7.11
CA PRO A 236 14.68 3.91 7.82
C PRO A 236 14.49 2.94 8.99
N ALA A 237 15.59 2.36 9.47
CA ALA A 237 15.65 1.57 10.71
C ALA A 237 16.63 2.21 11.73
N PRO A 238 16.23 3.31 12.38
CA PRO A 238 17.15 4.20 13.11
C PRO A 238 17.60 3.69 14.48
N LEU A 239 16.97 2.62 15.00
CA LEU A 239 17.45 1.93 16.20
C LEU A 239 18.59 0.95 15.89
N SER A 240 18.80 0.66 14.60
CA SER A 240 19.91 -0.11 14.05
C SER A 240 19.99 -1.57 14.53
N TYR A 241 21.06 -2.26 14.14
CA TYR A 241 21.30 -3.68 14.42
C TYR A 241 21.54 -3.95 15.91
N VAL A 242 21.08 -5.11 16.38
CA VAL A 242 21.36 -5.62 17.72
C VAL A 242 22.46 -6.67 17.66
N THR A 243 23.69 -6.30 18.02
CA THR A 243 24.82 -7.25 18.09
C THR A 243 24.85 -8.03 19.40
N GLY A 244 24.46 -7.39 20.52
CA GLY A 244 24.44 -8.00 21.85
C GLY A 244 23.80 -7.09 22.92
N PRO A 245 23.99 -7.38 24.22
CA PRO A 245 23.28 -6.70 25.31
C PRO A 245 23.46 -5.17 25.36
N LYS A 246 24.65 -4.66 25.01
CA LYS A 246 24.90 -3.21 24.95
C LYS A 246 24.03 -2.48 23.93
N ASP A 247 23.61 -3.15 22.87
CA ASP A 247 22.71 -2.57 21.89
C ASP A 247 21.28 -2.49 22.41
N VAL A 248 20.87 -3.42 23.29
CA VAL A 248 19.57 -3.35 23.98
C VAL A 248 19.54 -2.12 24.88
N GLU A 249 20.57 -1.94 25.71
CA GLU A 249 20.73 -0.76 26.57
C GLU A 249 20.69 0.53 25.73
N ARG A 250 21.50 0.60 24.67
CA ARG A 250 21.52 1.74 23.73
C ARG A 250 20.16 2.02 23.10
N ILE A 251 19.42 0.99 22.70
CA ILE A 251 18.09 1.14 22.09
C ILE A 251 17.13 1.70 23.12
N LEU A 252 17.03 1.08 24.30
CA LEU A 252 16.09 1.50 25.35
C LEU A 252 16.42 2.92 25.86
N GLU A 253 17.69 3.27 26.03
CA GLU A 253 18.13 4.63 26.37
C GLU A 253 17.75 5.63 25.27
N LYS A 254 17.93 5.29 23.99
CA LYS A 254 17.54 6.15 22.87
C LYS A 254 16.02 6.37 22.87
N THR A 255 15.23 5.31 23.02
CA THR A 255 13.77 5.33 22.86
C THR A 255 13.02 6.07 23.98
N GLU A 256 13.65 6.36 25.13
CA GLU A 256 13.07 7.22 26.18
C GLU A 256 12.85 8.67 25.75
N HIS A 257 13.62 9.15 24.77
CA HIS A 257 13.60 10.54 24.32
C HIS A 257 13.44 10.68 22.80
N PHE A 258 13.35 9.54 22.11
CA PHE A 258 13.26 9.51 20.67
C PHE A 258 11.84 9.76 20.21
N GLN A 259 11.70 10.60 19.18
CA GLN A 259 10.41 11.04 18.65
C GLN A 259 10.28 10.68 17.16
N GLY A 260 11.10 9.74 16.67
CA GLY A 260 11.04 9.25 15.30
C GLY A 260 10.42 7.85 15.22
N LEU A 261 10.63 7.19 14.09
CA LEU A 261 10.10 5.84 13.86
C LEU A 261 10.98 4.86 14.61
N GLY A 262 10.45 4.16 15.60
CA GLY A 262 11.16 3.18 16.42
C GLY A 262 11.43 1.87 15.66
N ALA A 263 12.06 1.95 14.49
CA ALA A 263 12.34 0.79 13.66
C ALA A 263 13.70 0.16 13.99
N VAL A 264 13.67 -1.14 14.30
CA VAL A 264 14.83 -1.97 14.67
C VAL A 264 14.91 -3.19 13.75
N PHE A 265 16.14 -3.65 13.48
CA PHE A 265 16.35 -4.90 12.77
C PHE A 265 17.17 -5.91 13.58
N TYR A 266 16.80 -7.19 13.47
CA TYR A 266 17.25 -8.26 14.34
C TYR A 266 17.46 -9.57 13.59
N HIS A 267 18.48 -10.34 13.94
CA HIS A 267 18.68 -11.68 13.39
C HIS A 267 17.97 -12.72 14.26
N SER A 268 16.91 -13.32 13.73
CA SER A 268 16.05 -14.27 14.47
C SER A 268 16.82 -15.47 15.05
N PHE A 269 17.89 -15.93 14.38
CA PHE A 269 18.71 -17.04 14.86
C PHE A 269 19.45 -16.77 16.19
N LYS A 270 19.49 -15.52 16.67
CA LYS A 270 20.05 -15.18 17.98
C LYS A 270 19.20 -15.71 19.14
N GLU A 271 17.95 -16.03 18.88
CA GLU A 271 17.03 -16.57 19.88
C GLU A 271 17.24 -18.07 20.14
N TYR A 272 17.97 -18.77 19.26
CA TYR A 272 17.95 -20.23 19.21
C TYR A 272 18.52 -20.90 20.46
N ASP A 273 19.51 -20.28 21.11
CA ASP A 273 20.08 -20.79 22.37
C ASP A 273 19.10 -20.69 23.54
N ALA A 274 18.09 -19.82 23.46
CA ALA A 274 17.03 -19.68 24.45
C ALA A 274 15.84 -20.62 24.19
N LEU A 275 15.83 -21.33 23.06
CA LEU A 275 14.77 -22.27 22.69
C LEU A 275 15.14 -23.71 23.08
N GLU A 276 14.13 -24.48 23.44
CA GLU A 276 14.22 -25.92 23.70
C GLU A 276 13.13 -26.68 22.96
N ALA A 277 13.44 -27.91 22.53
CA ALA A 277 12.48 -28.74 21.82
C ALA A 277 11.40 -29.24 22.78
N VAL A 278 10.14 -29.11 22.37
CA VAL A 278 9.01 -29.69 23.08
C VAL A 278 8.98 -31.19 22.76
N THR A 279 9.00 -32.02 23.79
CA THR A 279 9.01 -33.49 23.63
C THR A 279 7.71 -34.11 24.13
N GLY A 280 7.29 -35.18 23.46
CA GLY A 280 6.20 -36.03 23.93
C GLY A 280 6.59 -36.84 25.16
N THR A 281 5.63 -37.59 25.70
CA THR A 281 5.87 -38.48 26.85
C THR A 281 6.87 -39.62 26.54
N ASP A 282 7.14 -39.87 25.26
CA ASP A 282 8.13 -40.84 24.78
C ASP A 282 9.54 -40.24 24.58
N GLY A 283 9.71 -38.96 24.91
CA GLY A 283 10.97 -38.22 24.76
C GLY A 283 11.31 -37.82 23.33
N LYS A 284 10.42 -38.05 22.35
CA LYS A 284 10.64 -37.62 20.97
C LYS A 284 10.15 -36.18 20.76
N PRO A 285 10.79 -35.40 19.87
CA PRO A 285 10.29 -34.07 19.52
C PRO A 285 8.86 -34.15 19.00
N LEU A 286 8.00 -33.28 19.51
CA LEU A 286 6.67 -33.06 18.94
C LEU A 286 6.83 -32.43 17.56
N ILE A 287 6.09 -32.92 16.56
CA ILE A 287 6.11 -32.39 15.20
C ILE A 287 4.78 -31.70 14.90
N ARG A 288 4.84 -30.47 14.37
CA ARG A 288 3.70 -29.73 13.83
C ARG A 288 4.05 -29.26 12.43
N ASP A 289 3.16 -29.45 11.46
CA ASP A 289 3.35 -29.06 10.05
C ASP A 289 4.65 -29.61 9.41
N GLY A 290 5.17 -30.73 9.92
CA GLY A 290 6.44 -31.32 9.49
C GLY A 290 7.69 -30.69 10.08
N LEU A 291 7.57 -29.78 11.06
CA LEU A 291 8.69 -29.17 11.79
C LEU A 291 8.66 -29.49 13.29
N PRO A 292 9.81 -29.73 13.93
CA PRO A 292 9.89 -29.90 15.39
C PRO A 292 9.39 -28.66 16.14
N VAL A 293 8.59 -28.87 17.18
CA VAL A 293 8.04 -27.81 18.02
C VAL A 293 9.10 -27.37 19.02
N TYR A 294 9.34 -26.06 19.07
CA TYR A 294 10.23 -25.41 20.02
C TYR A 294 9.44 -24.42 20.87
N GLN A 295 9.91 -24.21 22.09
CA GLN A 295 9.41 -23.18 23.00
C GLN A 295 10.59 -22.46 23.65
N TYR A 296 10.36 -21.23 24.12
CA TYR A 296 11.33 -20.54 24.96
C TYR A 296 11.48 -21.25 26.30
N LYS A 297 12.73 -21.41 26.75
CA LYS A 297 13.06 -21.93 28.08
C LYS A 297 12.40 -21.08 29.14
N GLN A 298 11.92 -21.72 30.22
CA GLN A 298 11.30 -21.00 31.32
C GLN A 298 12.24 -19.91 31.88
N GLY A 299 11.74 -18.67 31.96
CA GLY A 299 12.51 -17.52 32.42
C GLY A 299 13.51 -16.97 31.41
N SER A 300 13.43 -17.35 30.14
CA SER A 300 14.19 -16.69 29.07
C SER A 300 13.91 -15.19 29.07
N ASN A 301 14.95 -14.39 28.84
CA ASN A 301 14.83 -12.95 28.64
C ASN A 301 15.86 -12.52 27.58
N THR A 302 15.62 -12.92 26.34
CA THR A 302 16.51 -12.65 25.20
C THR A 302 16.56 -11.17 24.85
N GLN A 303 17.51 -10.77 23.99
CA GLN A 303 17.57 -9.39 23.53
C GLN A 303 16.30 -8.96 22.81
N LEU A 304 15.69 -9.85 22.01
CA LEU A 304 14.41 -9.56 21.35
C LEU A 304 13.29 -9.33 22.38
N GLN A 305 13.19 -10.19 23.40
CA GLN A 305 12.21 -10.06 24.49
C GLN A 305 12.39 -8.73 25.23
N GLN A 306 13.63 -8.39 25.60
CA GLN A 306 13.95 -7.13 26.28
C GLN A 306 13.58 -5.89 25.46
N ILE A 307 13.81 -5.90 24.14
CA ILE A 307 13.44 -4.77 23.26
C ILE A 307 11.93 -4.67 23.13
N VAL A 308 11.24 -5.78 22.85
CA VAL A 308 9.78 -5.81 22.69
C VAL A 308 9.08 -5.30 23.94
N HIS A 309 9.46 -5.83 25.11
CA HIS A 309 8.85 -5.45 26.38
C HIS A 309 9.29 -4.05 26.83
N GLY A 310 10.58 -3.73 26.75
CA GLY A 310 11.11 -2.44 27.19
C GLY A 310 10.55 -1.26 26.38
N MET A 311 10.44 -1.38 25.05
CA MET A 311 9.81 -0.33 24.25
C MET A 311 8.32 -0.20 24.54
N ARG A 312 7.61 -1.31 24.77
CA ARG A 312 6.20 -1.28 25.17
C ARG A 312 6.01 -0.59 26.52
N GLU A 313 6.88 -0.86 27.49
CA GLU A 313 6.89 -0.17 28.80
C GLU A 313 7.14 1.33 28.67
N GLN A 314 7.91 1.75 27.67
CA GLN A 314 8.13 3.16 27.31
C GLN A 314 6.98 3.76 26.47
N GLY A 315 5.88 3.03 26.28
CA GLY A 315 4.69 3.50 25.58
C GLY A 315 4.75 3.36 24.05
N TRP A 316 5.69 2.61 23.51
CA TRP A 316 5.76 2.36 22.07
C TRP A 316 4.73 1.33 21.61
N THR A 317 4.12 1.58 20.46
CA THR A 317 3.17 0.67 19.80
C THR A 317 3.86 0.00 18.61
N TRP A 318 3.89 -1.34 18.62
CA TRP A 318 4.41 -2.13 17.50
C TRP A 318 3.39 -2.16 16.37
N LEU A 319 3.83 -1.84 15.15
CA LEU A 319 2.99 -1.71 13.97
C LEU A 319 3.59 -2.48 12.79
N SER A 320 2.76 -2.76 11.79
CA SER A 320 3.23 -3.23 10.49
C SER A 320 3.62 -2.03 9.60
N LEU A 321 4.40 -2.30 8.55
CA LEU A 321 4.73 -1.33 7.51
C LEU A 321 3.46 -0.78 6.86
N HIS A 322 2.40 -1.58 6.76
CA HIS A 322 1.12 -1.18 6.17
C HIS A 322 0.25 -0.31 7.08
N ASP A 323 0.49 -0.33 8.40
CA ASP A 323 -0.10 0.66 9.32
C ASP A 323 0.60 2.02 9.15
N VAL A 324 1.93 1.99 9.05
CA VAL A 324 2.81 3.16 8.94
C VAL A 324 2.70 3.81 7.56
N LEU A 325 2.63 3.00 6.51
CA LEU A 325 2.46 3.39 5.12
C LEU A 325 1.15 2.81 4.58
N PRO A 326 0.04 3.57 4.62
CA PRO A 326 -1.26 3.04 4.23
C PRO A 326 -1.33 2.69 2.74
N PHE A 327 -0.53 3.34 1.90
CA PHE A 327 -0.45 3.05 0.47
C PHE A 327 1.00 2.88 0.00
N SER A 328 1.18 2.24 -1.15
CA SER A 328 2.48 2.14 -1.84
C SER A 328 2.35 2.56 -3.31
N PRO A 329 3.23 3.46 -3.82
CA PRO A 329 3.28 3.78 -5.24
C PRO A 329 3.43 2.52 -6.10
N ALA A 330 2.63 2.39 -7.16
CA ALA A 330 2.52 1.11 -7.88
C ALA A 330 2.48 1.23 -9.41
N HIS A 331 1.61 2.04 -10.01
CA HIS A 331 1.46 2.04 -11.48
C HIS A 331 1.28 3.43 -12.06
N ARG A 332 1.68 3.58 -13.32
CA ARG A 332 1.47 4.79 -14.13
C ARG A 332 0.87 4.37 -15.45
N ILE A 333 -0.32 4.86 -15.75
CA ILE A 333 -1.08 4.50 -16.94
C ILE A 333 -1.25 5.73 -17.82
N ASP A 334 -0.80 5.61 -19.06
CA ASP A 334 -1.13 6.57 -20.12
C ASP A 334 -2.58 6.36 -20.53
N LEU A 335 -3.39 7.41 -20.41
CA LEU A 335 -4.80 7.41 -20.79
C LEU A 335 -4.97 7.79 -22.27
N PRO A 336 -6.11 7.44 -22.89
CA PRO A 336 -6.44 7.91 -24.23
C PRO A 336 -6.32 9.44 -24.35
N LEU A 337 -5.83 9.92 -25.49
CA LEU A 337 -5.67 11.36 -25.74
C LEU A 337 -7.01 12.09 -25.60
N GLY A 338 -6.99 13.21 -24.88
CA GLY A 338 -8.18 14.04 -24.64
C GLY A 338 -9.07 13.55 -23.49
N THR A 339 -8.64 12.56 -22.71
CA THR A 339 -9.33 12.17 -21.47
C THR A 339 -9.43 13.37 -20.52
N THR A 340 -10.62 13.61 -20.00
CA THR A 340 -10.91 14.65 -19.00
C THR A 340 -11.35 14.01 -17.69
N THR A 341 -11.26 14.75 -16.59
CA THR A 341 -11.66 14.28 -15.26
C THR A 341 -13.10 13.74 -15.22
N GLU A 342 -14.05 14.48 -15.77
CA GLU A 342 -15.48 14.11 -15.78
C GLU A 342 -15.79 12.85 -16.61
N HIS A 343 -14.83 12.38 -17.41
CA HIS A 343 -14.99 11.24 -18.32
C HIS A 343 -14.04 10.09 -18.01
N LEU A 344 -13.37 10.13 -16.85
CA LEU A 344 -12.59 9.02 -16.31
C LEU A 344 -13.35 8.46 -15.10
N LEU A 345 -13.84 7.24 -15.25
CA LEU A 345 -14.65 6.54 -14.26
C LEU A 345 -13.97 5.25 -13.82
N PHE A 346 -14.35 4.78 -12.64
CA PHE A 346 -13.90 3.53 -12.05
C PHE A 346 -15.12 2.70 -11.61
N GLY A 347 -15.06 1.39 -11.81
CA GLY A 347 -16.11 0.48 -11.36
C GLY A 347 -15.94 -0.94 -11.90
N ASP A 348 -16.50 -1.92 -11.18
CA ASP A 348 -16.52 -3.31 -11.65
C ASP A 348 -17.58 -3.51 -12.74
N VAL A 349 -17.20 -3.20 -13.97
CA VAL A 349 -18.06 -3.36 -15.15
C VAL A 349 -18.00 -4.77 -15.73
N SER A 350 -17.06 -5.62 -15.28
CA SER A 350 -16.80 -6.95 -15.85
C SER A 350 -17.23 -8.11 -14.94
N GLY A 351 -17.55 -7.84 -13.68
CA GLY A 351 -17.82 -8.84 -12.65
C GLY A 351 -16.55 -9.52 -12.13
N SER A 352 -15.39 -8.89 -12.34
CA SER A 352 -14.10 -9.43 -11.89
C SER A 352 -13.82 -9.14 -10.42
N LYS A 353 -14.63 -8.27 -9.79
CA LYS A 353 -14.39 -7.65 -8.48
C LYS A 353 -13.16 -6.75 -8.41
N GLN A 354 -12.62 -6.40 -9.56
CA GLN A 354 -11.54 -5.44 -9.72
C GLN A 354 -12.08 -4.31 -10.57
N GLU A 355 -12.03 -3.10 -10.05
CA GLU A 355 -12.52 -1.93 -10.77
C GLU A 355 -11.69 -1.66 -12.02
N ALA A 356 -12.39 -1.44 -13.14
CA ALA A 356 -11.78 -1.11 -14.41
C ALA A 356 -11.67 0.42 -14.58
N LEU A 357 -10.71 0.87 -15.39
CA LEU A 357 -10.69 2.26 -15.85
C LEU A 357 -11.62 2.38 -17.05
N VAL A 358 -12.64 3.24 -16.95
CA VAL A 358 -13.60 3.51 -18.02
C VAL A 358 -13.44 4.94 -18.50
N VAL A 359 -13.12 5.11 -19.78
CA VAL A 359 -12.89 6.41 -20.41
C VAL A 359 -13.97 6.66 -21.44
N VAL A 360 -14.67 7.78 -21.30
CA VAL A 360 -15.61 8.29 -22.31
C VAL A 360 -14.91 9.39 -23.11
N ASP A 361 -14.93 9.30 -24.44
CA ASP A 361 -14.37 10.36 -25.28
C ASP A 361 -15.43 11.37 -25.76
N SER A 362 -14.97 12.44 -26.41
CA SER A 362 -15.82 13.54 -26.87
C SER A 362 -16.82 13.17 -27.97
N VAL A 363 -16.75 11.95 -28.52
CA VAL A 363 -17.73 11.44 -29.48
C VAL A 363 -18.62 10.34 -28.87
N GLY A 364 -18.59 10.19 -27.55
CA GLY A 364 -19.43 9.25 -26.80
C GLY A 364 -18.97 7.80 -26.90
N LYS A 365 -17.72 7.55 -27.31
CA LYS A 365 -17.14 6.19 -27.31
C LYS A 365 -16.65 5.87 -25.90
N VAL A 366 -17.00 4.68 -25.42
CA VAL A 366 -16.60 4.19 -24.10
C VAL A 366 -15.52 3.14 -24.26
N SER A 367 -14.36 3.37 -23.66
CA SER A 367 -13.19 2.49 -23.69
C SER A 367 -12.85 2.02 -22.28
N VAL A 368 -12.64 0.72 -22.12
CA VAL A 368 -12.44 0.08 -20.80
C VAL A 368 -11.06 -0.59 -20.77
N LEU A 369 -10.33 -0.39 -19.68
CA LEU A 369 -9.13 -1.12 -19.33
C LEU A 369 -9.39 -1.95 -18.06
N GLN A 370 -9.54 -3.26 -18.22
CA GLN A 370 -9.42 -4.19 -17.11
C GLN A 370 -7.94 -4.32 -16.76
N GLY A 371 -7.52 -3.63 -15.70
CA GLY A 371 -6.12 -3.52 -15.34
C GLY A 371 -5.52 -4.83 -14.82
N ASN A 372 -4.20 -4.91 -14.85
CA ASN A 372 -3.40 -5.85 -14.07
C ASN A 372 -2.53 -5.03 -13.13
N PHE A 373 -3.14 -4.56 -12.04
CA PHE A 373 -2.48 -3.69 -11.06
C PHE A 373 -1.90 -4.45 -9.87
N ASN A 374 -1.87 -5.78 -9.91
CA ASN A 374 -1.21 -6.58 -8.87
C ASN A 374 0.31 -6.36 -8.84
N TRP A 375 0.91 -6.40 -7.65
CA TRP A 375 2.38 -6.35 -7.48
C TRP A 375 3.10 -7.40 -8.38
N PRO A 376 4.28 -7.07 -8.94
CA PRO A 376 5.06 -5.85 -8.73
C PRO A 376 4.54 -4.62 -9.48
N ARG A 377 5.11 -3.46 -9.15
CA ARG A 377 4.80 -2.17 -9.76
C ARG A 377 5.03 -2.17 -11.28
N ASN A 378 4.28 -1.34 -12.02
CA ASN A 378 4.35 -1.18 -13.48
C ASN A 378 4.22 -2.47 -14.30
N ARG A 379 3.29 -3.36 -13.92
CA ARG A 379 2.97 -4.50 -14.79
C ARG A 379 2.46 -3.99 -16.15
N SER A 380 2.80 -4.74 -17.21
CA SER A 380 2.29 -4.44 -18.54
C SER A 380 0.76 -4.59 -18.56
N GLN A 381 0.10 -3.57 -19.09
CA GLN A 381 -1.36 -3.53 -19.23
C GLN A 381 -1.80 -3.97 -20.63
N SER A 382 -2.99 -4.54 -20.70
CA SER A 382 -3.68 -4.72 -21.99
C SER A 382 -4.03 -3.34 -22.58
N PRO A 383 -4.22 -3.20 -23.90
CA PRO A 383 -4.78 -1.97 -24.46
C PRO A 383 -6.24 -1.79 -24.02
N PHE A 384 -6.70 -0.54 -24.01
CA PHE A 384 -8.12 -0.23 -23.84
C PHE A 384 -8.98 -0.94 -24.90
N ALA A 385 -10.06 -1.56 -24.48
CA ALA A 385 -11.06 -2.18 -25.33
C ALA A 385 -12.26 -1.25 -25.50
N THR A 386 -12.78 -1.08 -26.72
CA THR A 386 -14.02 -0.32 -26.92
C THR A 386 -15.23 -1.16 -26.52
N TRP A 387 -15.96 -0.68 -25.51
CA TRP A 387 -17.16 -1.32 -24.97
C TRP A 387 -18.44 -0.69 -25.50
N LEU A 388 -18.39 0.57 -25.93
CA LEU A 388 -19.47 1.24 -26.65
C LEU A 388 -18.86 2.12 -27.75
N GLN A 389 -19.30 1.96 -28.99
CA GLN A 389 -18.75 2.72 -30.13
C GLN A 389 -19.28 4.16 -30.21
N SER A 390 -20.54 4.34 -29.84
CA SER A 390 -21.25 5.61 -29.79
C SER A 390 -22.53 5.41 -28.99
N GLY A 391 -23.07 6.45 -28.39
CA GLY A 391 -24.37 6.38 -27.71
C GLY A 391 -24.56 7.45 -26.67
N LEU A 392 -23.46 7.98 -26.12
CA LEU A 392 -23.47 9.16 -25.27
C LEU A 392 -23.34 10.41 -26.14
N ASP A 393 -24.05 11.46 -25.76
CA ASP A 393 -23.84 12.79 -26.31
C ASP A 393 -22.61 13.43 -25.65
N ALA A 394 -21.97 14.38 -26.33
CA ALA A 394 -20.74 15.02 -25.86
C ALA A 394 -20.91 15.81 -24.55
N GLU A 395 -22.15 16.19 -24.23
CA GLU A 395 -22.52 16.93 -23.02
C GLU A 395 -23.02 16.01 -21.89
N ASP A 396 -23.17 14.71 -22.14
CA ASP A 396 -23.66 13.77 -21.13
C ASP A 396 -22.64 13.65 -19.99
N THR A 397 -23.14 13.66 -18.75
CA THR A 397 -22.36 13.31 -17.57
C THR A 397 -22.46 11.81 -17.34
N PRO A 398 -21.38 11.04 -17.52
CA PRO A 398 -21.41 9.60 -17.32
C PRO A 398 -21.18 9.22 -15.86
N LEU A 399 -21.87 8.18 -15.39
CA LEU A 399 -21.70 7.58 -14.05
C LEU A 399 -21.66 6.05 -14.18
N LEU A 400 -21.09 5.39 -13.17
CA LEU A 400 -21.11 3.94 -13.05
C LEU A 400 -21.82 3.55 -11.74
N ALA A 401 -22.84 2.71 -11.84
CA ALA A 401 -23.51 2.10 -10.68
C ALA A 401 -24.34 0.88 -11.10
N ASP A 402 -24.61 -0.04 -10.17
CA ASP A 402 -25.46 -1.21 -10.42
C ASP A 402 -26.94 -0.83 -10.37
N VAL A 403 -27.51 -0.41 -11.50
CA VAL A 403 -28.92 0.02 -11.56
C VAL A 403 -29.90 -1.15 -11.69
N ASN A 404 -29.40 -2.38 -11.89
CA ASN A 404 -30.24 -3.55 -12.13
C ASN A 404 -30.12 -4.65 -11.05
N GLY A 405 -29.22 -4.48 -10.07
CA GLY A 405 -28.96 -5.43 -8.98
C GLY A 405 -28.17 -6.66 -9.46
N GLY A 406 -27.41 -6.53 -10.55
CA GLY A 406 -26.68 -7.60 -11.21
C GLY A 406 -25.31 -7.89 -10.58
N GLY A 407 -24.86 -7.03 -9.66
CA GLY A 407 -23.54 -7.07 -9.03
C GLY A 407 -22.42 -6.53 -9.90
N VAL A 408 -22.73 -5.83 -10.99
CA VAL A 408 -21.76 -5.15 -11.87
C VAL A 408 -22.24 -3.72 -12.13
N ALA A 409 -21.30 -2.80 -12.32
CA ALA A 409 -21.64 -1.43 -12.64
C ALA A 409 -22.14 -1.30 -14.09
N ASP A 410 -23.29 -0.64 -14.25
CA ASP A 410 -23.86 -0.21 -15.52
C ASP A 410 -23.47 1.25 -15.80
N LEU A 411 -23.52 1.66 -17.07
CA LEU A 411 -23.25 3.05 -17.45
C LEU A 411 -24.54 3.86 -17.47
N ILE A 412 -24.56 4.95 -16.70
CA ILE A 412 -25.63 5.94 -16.68
C ILE A 412 -25.13 7.19 -17.41
N ALA A 413 -25.94 7.77 -18.28
CA ALA A 413 -25.66 9.01 -18.99
C ALA A 413 -26.76 10.03 -18.68
N TYR A 414 -26.41 11.09 -17.95
CA TYR A 414 -27.32 12.20 -17.66
C TYR A 414 -27.07 13.35 -18.63
N HIS A 415 -28.12 13.82 -19.30
CA HIS A 415 -28.06 14.92 -20.25
C HIS A 415 -28.40 16.26 -19.55
N PRO A 416 -27.44 17.21 -19.39
CA PRO A 416 -27.66 18.39 -18.57
C PRO A 416 -28.76 19.34 -19.04
N GLU A 417 -28.97 19.48 -20.36
CA GLU A 417 -29.95 20.44 -20.89
C GLU A 417 -31.40 19.93 -20.78
N SER A 418 -31.62 18.65 -21.07
CA SER A 418 -32.94 18.02 -21.13
C SER A 418 -33.33 17.36 -19.81
N GLY A 419 -32.36 17.00 -18.97
CA GLY A 419 -32.54 16.19 -17.76
C GLY A 419 -32.75 14.70 -18.05
N GLU A 420 -32.64 14.26 -19.30
CA GLU A 420 -32.81 12.85 -19.67
C GLU A 420 -31.70 11.99 -19.04
N VAL A 421 -32.10 10.83 -18.52
CA VAL A 421 -31.18 9.83 -17.98
C VAL A 421 -31.29 8.57 -18.81
N ASN A 422 -30.22 8.20 -19.50
CA ASN A 422 -30.11 6.96 -20.25
C ASN A 422 -29.22 5.96 -19.52
N VAL A 423 -29.56 4.68 -19.59
CA VAL A 423 -28.81 3.59 -18.96
C VAL A 423 -28.41 2.56 -20.01
N TYR A 424 -27.14 2.17 -19.96
CA TYR A 424 -26.52 1.17 -20.81
C TYR A 424 -26.05 0.04 -19.89
N LEU A 425 -26.78 -1.08 -19.90
CA LEU A 425 -26.49 -2.21 -19.02
C LEU A 425 -25.16 -2.86 -19.42
N SER A 426 -24.31 -3.18 -18.45
CA SER A 426 -23.13 -3.99 -18.69
C SER A 426 -23.55 -5.44 -18.97
N ASN A 427 -23.01 -6.02 -20.04
CA ASN A 427 -23.10 -7.45 -20.31
C ASN A 427 -21.79 -8.18 -19.97
N THR A 428 -20.90 -7.54 -19.19
CA THR A 428 -19.54 -7.98 -18.80
C THR A 428 -18.48 -8.00 -19.91
N LEU A 429 -18.88 -7.76 -21.15
CA LEU A 429 -17.99 -7.68 -22.32
C LEU A 429 -18.15 -6.37 -23.10
N GLY A 430 -19.04 -5.50 -22.65
CA GLY A 430 -19.47 -4.28 -23.31
C GLY A 430 -20.73 -3.72 -22.66
N PHE A 431 -21.19 -2.58 -23.17
CA PHE A 431 -22.46 -1.98 -22.75
C PHE A 431 -23.53 -2.21 -23.83
N ASP A 432 -24.73 -2.59 -23.41
CA ASP A 432 -25.89 -2.74 -24.27
C ASP A 432 -26.41 -1.38 -24.77
N ALA A 433 -27.34 -1.40 -25.73
CA ALA A 433 -27.97 -0.18 -26.22
C ALA A 433 -28.72 0.57 -25.10
N GLY A 434 -28.48 1.88 -25.02
CA GLY A 434 -29.07 2.77 -24.02
C GLY A 434 -30.59 2.75 -24.01
N LYS A 435 -31.16 2.80 -22.80
CA LYS A 435 -32.60 2.95 -22.56
C LYS A 435 -32.86 4.15 -21.66
N SER A 436 -33.89 4.91 -21.98
CA SER A 436 -34.32 6.03 -21.13
C SER A 436 -34.91 5.52 -19.81
N TYR A 437 -34.35 6.01 -18.70
CA TYR A 437 -34.85 5.84 -17.33
C TYR A 437 -35.62 7.08 -16.88
N GLY A 438 -36.13 7.85 -17.85
CA GLY A 438 -36.93 9.05 -17.62
C GLY A 438 -36.08 10.32 -17.56
N THR A 439 -36.66 11.33 -16.91
CA THR A 439 -36.12 12.69 -16.87
C THR A 439 -36.10 13.15 -15.43
N VAL A 440 -34.94 13.60 -14.98
CA VAL A 440 -34.77 14.31 -13.71
C VAL A 440 -34.65 15.82 -13.98
N ARG A 441 -34.35 16.62 -12.94
CA ARG A 441 -34.15 18.05 -13.12
C ARG A 441 -32.96 18.32 -14.05
N SER A 442 -33.10 19.27 -14.98
CA SER A 442 -32.01 19.74 -15.84
C SER A 442 -31.12 20.77 -15.13
N GLY A 443 -29.91 20.98 -15.67
CA GLY A 443 -28.94 21.97 -15.18
C GLY A 443 -28.33 21.64 -13.82
N LEU A 444 -28.26 20.36 -13.46
CA LEU A 444 -27.54 19.92 -12.26
C LEU A 444 -26.05 20.27 -12.35
N LYS A 445 -25.50 20.70 -11.21
CA LYS A 445 -24.07 20.98 -11.04
C LYS A 445 -23.28 19.68 -10.81
N LYS A 446 -23.89 18.73 -10.11
CA LYS A 446 -23.30 17.42 -9.84
C LYS A 446 -24.39 16.36 -9.73
N ILE A 447 -24.04 15.13 -10.09
CA ILE A 447 -24.90 13.96 -9.96
C ILE A 447 -24.05 12.81 -9.41
N ALA A 448 -24.61 11.99 -8.54
CA ALA A 448 -23.98 10.77 -8.01
C ALA A 448 -24.99 9.63 -8.02
N ALA A 449 -24.50 8.39 -8.05
CA ALA A 449 -25.32 7.19 -8.08
C ALA A 449 -24.86 6.19 -7.00
N ASP A 450 -25.80 5.66 -6.22
CA ASP A 450 -25.55 4.71 -5.12
C ASP A 450 -26.88 4.07 -4.66
N ASP A 451 -26.87 2.98 -3.88
CA ASP A 451 -28.09 2.35 -3.31
C ASP A 451 -28.61 3.13 -2.09
N LEU A 452 -29.12 4.34 -2.34
CA LEU A 452 -29.51 5.30 -1.29
C LEU A 452 -30.63 4.78 -0.39
N ASN A 453 -31.51 3.93 -0.94
CA ASN A 453 -32.68 3.42 -0.24
C ASN A 453 -32.53 1.97 0.27
N GLY A 454 -31.41 1.29 -0.03
CA GLY A 454 -31.06 -0.04 0.46
C GLY A 454 -31.89 -1.17 -0.15
N ASP A 455 -32.39 -1.01 -1.38
CA ASP A 455 -33.14 -2.04 -2.11
C ASP A 455 -32.26 -2.89 -3.05
N GLY A 456 -30.97 -2.57 -3.13
CA GLY A 456 -29.99 -3.24 -3.99
C GLY A 456 -29.94 -2.69 -5.42
N LEU A 457 -30.64 -1.59 -5.72
CA LEU A 457 -30.60 -0.90 -7.00
C LEU A 457 -30.02 0.50 -6.81
N ALA A 458 -29.18 0.94 -7.73
CA ALA A 458 -28.66 2.28 -7.68
C ALA A 458 -29.76 3.33 -7.90
N ASP A 459 -29.77 4.32 -7.02
CA ASP A 459 -30.55 5.56 -7.04
C ASP A 459 -29.64 6.74 -7.43
N LEU A 460 -30.18 7.97 -7.47
CA LEU A 460 -29.42 9.17 -7.81
C LEU A 460 -29.49 10.25 -6.72
N LEU A 461 -28.37 10.92 -6.47
CA LEU A 461 -28.35 12.23 -5.80
C LEU A 461 -28.18 13.34 -6.84
N LEU A 462 -29.08 14.31 -6.77
CA LEU A 462 -29.16 15.42 -7.72
C LEU A 462 -28.77 16.71 -7.01
N GLN A 463 -27.61 17.28 -7.37
CA GLN A 463 -27.13 18.55 -6.82
C GLN A 463 -27.33 19.68 -7.83
N ASP A 464 -28.10 20.71 -7.45
CA ASP A 464 -28.09 22.00 -8.13
C ASP A 464 -27.12 22.99 -7.43
N GLU A 465 -27.19 24.29 -7.74
CA GLU A 465 -26.27 25.27 -7.17
C GLU A 465 -26.28 25.34 -5.63
N GLN A 466 -27.42 25.10 -4.99
CA GLN A 466 -27.58 25.30 -3.54
C GLN A 466 -28.19 24.12 -2.82
N THR A 467 -28.61 23.09 -3.54
CA THR A 467 -29.45 22.04 -2.98
C THR A 467 -29.14 20.64 -3.49
N ILE A 468 -29.42 19.65 -2.64
CA ILE A 468 -29.36 18.22 -2.96
C ILE A 468 -30.73 17.61 -2.76
N THR A 469 -31.15 16.76 -3.70
CA THR A 469 -32.39 15.95 -3.64
C THR A 469 -32.07 14.51 -4.05
N ALA A 470 -32.65 13.53 -3.37
CA ALA A 470 -32.57 12.13 -3.78
C ALA A 470 -33.63 11.80 -4.84
N ALA A 471 -33.28 10.96 -5.81
CA ALA A 471 -34.19 10.41 -6.80
C ALA A 471 -34.04 8.89 -6.83
N PHE A 472 -35.09 8.19 -6.40
CA PHE A 472 -35.07 6.73 -6.31
C PHE A 472 -35.48 6.09 -7.63
N GLN A 473 -34.88 4.93 -7.90
CA GLN A 473 -35.20 4.11 -9.04
C GLN A 473 -36.43 3.25 -8.72
N ASP A 474 -37.51 3.41 -9.48
CA ASP A 474 -38.68 2.51 -9.45
C ASP A 474 -39.09 2.16 -10.88
N GLN A 475 -39.18 0.86 -11.17
CA GLN A 475 -39.58 0.32 -12.48
C GLN A 475 -38.78 0.94 -13.65
N GLN A 476 -37.44 0.96 -13.52
CA GLN A 476 -36.52 1.54 -14.51
C GLN A 476 -36.78 3.03 -14.77
N LYS A 477 -37.19 3.77 -13.74
CA LYS A 477 -37.30 5.23 -13.80
C LYS A 477 -36.77 5.86 -12.54
N PHE A 478 -35.96 6.91 -12.70
CA PHE A 478 -35.56 7.76 -11.59
C PHE A 478 -36.64 8.79 -11.30
N GLN A 479 -37.09 8.85 -10.06
CA GLN A 479 -38.10 9.82 -9.61
C GLN A 479 -37.62 10.51 -8.34
N PRO A 480 -37.63 11.86 -8.28
CA PRO A 480 -37.35 12.59 -7.06
C PRO A 480 -38.22 12.07 -5.92
N HIS A 481 -37.59 11.76 -4.79
CA HIS A 481 -38.25 11.24 -3.60
C HIS A 481 -38.03 12.20 -2.42
N GLY A 482 -39.02 12.23 -1.51
CA GLY A 482 -39.03 13.15 -0.37
C GLY A 482 -39.53 14.56 -0.72
N THR A 483 -39.92 15.32 0.31
CA THR A 483 -40.21 16.76 0.21
C THR A 483 -39.05 17.62 0.69
N ASP A 484 -38.02 16.99 1.25
CA ASP A 484 -36.97 17.67 2.00
C ASP A 484 -35.71 17.80 1.15
N THR A 485 -35.51 19.01 0.65
CA THR A 485 -34.32 19.42 -0.05
C THR A 485 -33.24 19.80 0.98
N LEU A 486 -32.03 19.25 0.85
CA LEU A 486 -30.90 19.66 1.67
C LEU A 486 -30.26 20.92 1.08
N TYR A 487 -30.16 21.99 1.85
CA TYR A 487 -29.44 23.20 1.46
C TYR A 487 -27.97 23.09 1.81
N LEU A 488 -27.11 23.26 0.80
CA LEU A 488 -25.67 23.33 0.99
C LEU A 488 -25.34 24.49 1.91
N GLN A 489 -24.52 24.22 2.92
CA GLN A 489 -24.03 25.26 3.83
C GLN A 489 -22.82 26.01 3.25
N HIS A 490 -22.12 25.37 2.31
CA HIS A 490 -20.85 25.83 1.74
C HIS A 490 -20.88 25.67 0.21
N ASP A 491 -20.48 26.71 -0.51
CA ASP A 491 -20.58 26.76 -1.98
C ASP A 491 -19.60 25.82 -2.69
N ASP A 492 -18.49 25.46 -2.02
CA ASP A 492 -17.43 24.58 -2.50
C ASP A 492 -17.58 23.12 -2.04
N ALA A 493 -18.73 22.78 -1.43
CA ALA A 493 -18.98 21.46 -0.88
C ALA A 493 -18.92 20.37 -1.98
N GLN A 494 -18.02 19.41 -1.77
CA GLN A 494 -17.93 18.18 -2.55
C GLN A 494 -18.93 17.16 -2.01
N MET A 495 -19.84 16.70 -2.87
CA MET A 495 -20.78 15.61 -2.58
C MET A 495 -20.13 14.25 -2.84
N LEU A 496 -20.25 13.35 -1.85
CA LEU A 496 -19.77 11.96 -1.82
C LEU A 496 -20.84 11.06 -1.16
N THR A 497 -20.89 9.77 -1.53
CA THR A 497 -21.80 8.77 -0.93
C THR A 497 -21.10 7.47 -0.59
N GLY A 498 -21.37 6.93 0.60
CA GLY A 498 -20.82 5.63 1.01
C GLY A 498 -21.19 5.25 2.44
N ASP A 499 -21.21 3.96 2.73
CA ASP A 499 -21.56 3.42 4.06
C ASP A 499 -20.36 3.56 5.03
N VAL A 500 -20.39 4.57 5.90
CA VAL A 500 -19.32 4.80 6.89
C VAL A 500 -19.69 4.24 8.27
N ASN A 501 -20.93 3.75 8.42
CA ASN A 501 -21.50 3.37 9.71
C ASN A 501 -21.79 1.85 9.82
N GLY A 502 -21.78 1.12 8.71
CA GLY A 502 -21.96 -0.33 8.59
C GLY A 502 -23.41 -0.81 8.55
N ASP A 503 -24.38 0.06 8.29
CA ASP A 503 -25.81 -0.29 8.20
C ASP A 503 -26.26 -0.74 6.80
N LYS A 504 -25.33 -0.77 5.84
CA LYS A 504 -25.51 -1.13 4.43
C LYS A 504 -26.34 -0.13 3.63
N ARG A 505 -26.52 1.10 4.13
CA ARG A 505 -27.03 2.24 3.36
C ARG A 505 -25.92 3.29 3.31
N PRO A 506 -25.71 3.94 2.16
CA PRO A 506 -24.72 4.98 2.08
C PRO A 506 -25.16 6.23 2.84
N GLU A 507 -24.22 6.84 3.55
CA GLU A 507 -24.34 8.20 4.02
C GLU A 507 -24.08 9.19 2.88
N LEU A 508 -24.70 10.38 2.96
CA LEU A 508 -24.27 11.55 2.21
C LEU A 508 -23.18 12.27 3.01
N ILE A 509 -22.02 12.45 2.38
CA ILE A 509 -20.87 13.17 2.95
C ILE A 509 -20.63 14.43 2.14
N LEU A 510 -20.60 15.58 2.83
CA LEU A 510 -20.30 16.88 2.25
C LEU A 510 -18.98 17.38 2.81
N TYR A 511 -17.99 17.57 1.95
CA TYR A 511 -16.69 18.13 2.34
C TYR A 511 -16.51 19.52 1.75
N SER A 512 -16.34 20.54 2.60
CA SER A 512 -15.90 21.88 2.21
C SER A 512 -14.42 22.05 2.54
N PRO A 513 -13.54 22.13 1.52
CA PRO A 513 -12.13 22.41 1.72
C PRO A 513 -11.85 23.78 2.34
N SER A 514 -12.59 24.82 1.92
CA SER A 514 -12.35 26.19 2.38
C SER A 514 -12.76 26.39 3.85
N ASP A 515 -13.88 25.80 4.28
CA ASP A 515 -14.36 25.85 5.66
C ASP A 515 -13.78 24.73 6.54
N ARG A 516 -13.09 23.76 5.92
CA ARG A 516 -12.48 22.59 6.58
C ARG A 516 -13.49 21.75 7.34
N GLN A 517 -14.67 21.61 6.76
CA GLN A 517 -15.78 20.92 7.38
C GLN A 517 -16.17 19.70 6.56
N LEU A 518 -16.26 18.56 7.23
CA LEU A 518 -16.83 17.33 6.69
C LEU A 518 -18.12 17.04 7.46
N ASP A 519 -19.26 17.14 6.79
CA ASP A 519 -20.57 16.84 7.34
C ASP A 519 -21.08 15.50 6.83
N VAL A 520 -21.62 14.69 7.74
CA VAL A 520 -22.20 13.37 7.44
C VAL A 520 -23.70 13.42 7.70
N TYR A 521 -24.47 13.00 6.71
CA TYR A 521 -25.94 12.93 6.74
C TYR A 521 -26.40 11.50 6.46
N ALA A 522 -27.34 11.01 7.26
CA ALA A 522 -28.10 9.82 6.89
C ALA A 522 -29.13 10.20 5.82
N ILE A 523 -29.28 9.33 4.83
CA ILE A 523 -30.35 9.42 3.84
C ILE A 523 -31.51 8.56 4.36
N THR A 524 -32.67 9.18 4.57
CA THR A 524 -33.83 8.48 5.11
C THR A 524 -34.51 7.66 4.02
N ALA A 525 -35.27 6.63 4.42
CA ALA A 525 -35.98 5.75 3.48
C ALA A 525 -37.00 6.48 2.58
N ASP A 526 -37.41 7.69 2.96
CA ASP A 526 -38.25 8.59 2.17
C ASP A 526 -37.46 9.68 1.43
N GLY A 527 -36.14 9.56 1.29
CA GLY A 527 -35.28 10.44 0.49
C GLY A 527 -34.90 11.78 1.15
N GLY A 528 -35.22 11.94 2.44
CA GLY A 528 -34.81 13.09 3.23
C GLY A 528 -33.39 12.96 3.79
N PHE A 529 -32.87 14.05 4.37
CA PHE A 529 -31.50 14.11 4.89
C PHE A 529 -31.49 14.46 6.37
N LYS A 530 -30.85 13.63 7.19
CA LYS A 530 -30.67 13.87 8.62
C LYS A 530 -29.19 14.08 8.93
N HIS A 531 -28.81 15.29 9.31
CA HIS A 531 -27.45 15.58 9.77
C HIS A 531 -27.11 14.71 10.97
N LEU A 532 -26.04 13.93 10.86
CA LEU A 532 -25.55 13.05 11.92
C LEU A 532 -24.46 13.75 12.71
N LYS A 533 -23.45 14.29 12.00
CA LYS A 533 -22.24 14.83 12.64
C LYS A 533 -21.43 15.69 11.67
N ALA A 534 -20.69 16.65 12.24
CA ALA A 534 -19.66 17.43 11.57
C ALA A 534 -18.27 17.09 12.13
N PHE A 535 -17.26 17.11 11.28
CA PHE A 535 -15.85 16.95 11.62
C PHE A 535 -15.05 18.13 11.09
N GLU A 536 -14.11 18.62 11.90
CA GLU A 536 -13.15 19.65 11.46
C GLU A 536 -11.89 18.97 10.92
N VAL A 537 -11.51 19.33 9.69
CA VAL A 537 -10.29 18.83 9.04
C VAL A 537 -9.09 19.71 9.42
N PRO A 538 -8.00 19.14 9.98
CA PRO A 538 -6.83 19.91 10.41
C PRO A 538 -6.09 20.65 9.28
N GLN A 539 -5.40 21.75 9.62
CA GLN A 539 -4.59 22.54 8.67
C GLN A 539 -3.33 21.80 8.17
N PRO A 540 -2.78 22.15 6.97
CA PRO A 540 -3.11 23.30 6.12
C PRO A 540 -3.73 22.89 4.76
N LYS A 541 -5.04 22.60 4.70
CA LYS A 541 -5.63 21.94 3.52
C LYS A 541 -6.82 22.71 2.92
N ARG A 542 -6.56 23.92 2.42
CA ARG A 542 -7.61 24.82 1.90
C ARG A 542 -8.14 24.44 0.50
N ASP A 543 -7.39 23.66 -0.28
CA ASP A 543 -7.72 23.29 -1.67
C ASP A 543 -7.77 21.76 -1.87
N GLY A 544 -8.19 21.02 -0.85
CA GLY A 544 -8.17 19.56 -0.86
C GLY A 544 -9.31 18.92 -1.67
N GLN A 545 -9.08 17.71 -2.18
CA GLN A 545 -10.10 16.85 -2.78
C GLN A 545 -10.42 15.70 -1.83
N ALA A 546 -11.68 15.34 -1.67
CA ALA A 546 -12.10 14.16 -0.94
C ALA A 546 -12.60 13.09 -1.90
N VAL A 547 -12.19 11.86 -1.66
CA VAL A 547 -12.67 10.64 -2.35
C VAL A 547 -13.08 9.60 -1.31
N LEU A 548 -13.90 8.63 -1.70
CA LEU A 548 -14.35 7.54 -0.84
C LEU A 548 -13.79 6.20 -1.30
N GLY A 549 -13.51 5.32 -0.33
CA GLY A 549 -13.12 3.95 -0.58
C GLY A 549 -12.84 3.19 0.72
N ASP A 550 -13.19 1.91 0.81
CA ASP A 550 -12.79 1.03 1.92
C ASP A 550 -11.29 0.71 1.82
N THR A 551 -10.43 1.54 2.41
CA THR A 551 -8.98 1.42 2.21
C THR A 551 -8.35 0.32 3.06
N ASN A 552 -9.05 -0.26 4.04
CA ASN A 552 -8.51 -1.28 4.95
C ASN A 552 -9.18 -2.67 4.82
N GLY A 553 -10.27 -2.76 4.06
CA GLY A 553 -11.05 -3.96 3.81
C GLY A 553 -11.95 -4.36 4.98
N ASP A 554 -12.37 -3.41 5.82
CA ASP A 554 -13.26 -3.67 6.97
C ASP A 554 -14.75 -3.64 6.63
N GLY A 555 -15.09 -3.28 5.38
CA GLY A 555 -16.44 -3.17 4.87
C GLY A 555 -17.09 -1.81 5.10
N LEU A 556 -16.39 -0.86 5.73
CA LEU A 556 -16.81 0.54 5.87
C LEU A 556 -16.04 1.40 4.87
N GLN A 557 -16.72 2.39 4.31
CA GLN A 557 -16.09 3.38 3.45
C GLN A 557 -15.24 4.34 4.29
N ASP A 558 -14.02 4.64 3.81
CA ASP A 558 -13.17 5.68 4.37
C ASP A 558 -13.25 6.94 3.51
N VAL A 559 -13.07 8.12 4.12
CA VAL A 559 -12.87 9.38 3.38
C VAL A 559 -11.38 9.66 3.27
N VAL A 560 -10.87 9.74 2.05
CA VAL A 560 -9.48 10.12 1.78
C VAL A 560 -9.42 11.56 1.28
N ILE A 561 -8.75 12.43 2.04
CA ILE A 561 -8.57 13.84 1.73
C ILE A 561 -7.16 14.06 1.17
N ASN A 562 -7.08 14.42 -0.10
CA ASN A 562 -5.87 14.81 -0.81
C ASN A 562 -5.65 16.33 -0.75
N ASP A 563 -4.49 16.75 -0.28
CA ASP A 563 -3.92 18.08 -0.50
C ASP A 563 -2.98 18.00 -1.70
N GLY A 564 -3.51 18.27 -2.89
CA GLY A 564 -2.76 18.16 -4.16
C GLY A 564 -1.53 19.07 -4.22
N SER A 565 -1.60 20.26 -3.62
CA SER A 565 -0.50 21.22 -3.63
C SER A 565 0.78 20.69 -2.94
N HIS A 566 0.59 19.89 -1.88
CA HIS A 566 1.67 19.24 -1.14
C HIS A 566 1.80 17.74 -1.44
N GLY A 567 0.83 17.12 -2.11
CA GLY A 567 0.74 15.68 -2.37
C GLY A 567 0.49 14.86 -1.11
N ILE A 568 -0.22 15.43 -0.13
CA ILE A 568 -0.47 14.77 1.16
C ILE A 568 -1.87 14.16 1.15
N TRP A 569 -1.96 12.90 1.53
CA TRP A 569 -3.21 12.13 1.59
C TRP A 569 -3.48 11.74 3.03
N GLU A 570 -4.66 12.09 3.53
CA GLU A 570 -5.13 11.77 4.87
C GLU A 570 -6.35 10.87 4.80
N ILE A 571 -6.41 9.86 5.65
CA ILE A 571 -7.52 8.92 5.69
C ILE A 571 -8.34 9.21 6.94
N TRP A 572 -9.65 9.38 6.77
CA TRP A 572 -10.64 9.37 7.83
C TRP A 572 -11.38 8.05 7.73
N GLN A 573 -11.03 7.14 8.64
CA GLN A 573 -11.53 5.78 8.62
C GLN A 573 -13.00 5.71 9.01
N GLY A 574 -13.78 4.92 8.28
CA GLY A 574 -15.13 4.52 8.66
C GLY A 574 -15.14 3.90 10.05
N ASP A 575 -16.16 4.21 10.85
CA ASP A 575 -16.33 3.62 12.17
C ASP A 575 -17.80 3.57 12.56
N ALA A 576 -18.31 2.36 12.77
CA ALA A 576 -19.73 2.13 13.10
C ALA A 576 -20.27 2.90 14.32
N LYS A 577 -19.40 3.41 15.21
CA LYS A 577 -19.81 4.19 16.38
C LYS A 577 -19.55 5.69 16.21
N ALA A 578 -18.40 6.05 15.66
CA ALA A 578 -17.94 7.43 15.57
C ALA A 578 -18.27 8.09 14.23
N LEU A 579 -18.76 7.31 13.26
CA LEU A 579 -18.87 7.56 11.82
C LEU A 579 -17.51 7.64 11.13
N LEU A 580 -16.63 8.52 11.61
CA LEU A 580 -15.29 8.69 11.07
C LEU A 580 -14.25 8.90 12.18
N LYS A 581 -13.02 8.39 11.96
CA LYS A 581 -11.84 8.62 12.82
C LYS A 581 -10.61 8.91 11.97
N PRO A 582 -9.83 9.97 12.26
CA PRO A 582 -8.60 10.23 11.52
C PRO A 582 -7.61 9.07 11.71
N HIS A 583 -7.05 8.57 10.61
CA HIS A 583 -5.93 7.66 10.63
C HIS A 583 -4.68 8.40 11.10
N ASP A 584 -3.87 7.72 11.90
CA ASP A 584 -2.76 8.38 12.57
C ASP A 584 -1.66 8.87 11.62
N ASN A 585 -1.56 8.24 10.46
CA ASN A 585 -0.41 8.35 9.56
C ASN A 585 -0.86 8.93 8.22
N LEU A 586 -0.23 10.04 7.84
CA LEU A 586 -0.39 10.68 6.54
C LEU A 586 0.43 9.96 5.48
N TYR A 587 -0.07 9.93 4.25
CA TYR A 587 0.64 9.41 3.08
C TYR A 587 1.12 10.55 2.18
N GLY A 588 2.27 10.36 1.53
CA GLY A 588 2.91 11.36 0.66
C GLY A 588 3.95 12.24 1.36
N PRO A 589 4.66 13.14 0.64
CA PRO A 589 4.28 13.69 -0.66
C PRO A 589 4.25 12.67 -1.81
N TRP A 590 3.09 12.50 -2.44
CA TRP A 590 2.90 11.64 -3.60
C TRP A 590 1.89 12.29 -4.55
N ALA A 591 2.19 12.24 -5.85
CA ALA A 591 1.38 12.83 -6.92
C ALA A 591 0.98 14.30 -6.64
N ARG A 592 1.99 15.16 -6.49
CA ARG A 592 1.80 16.60 -6.26
C ARG A 592 1.37 17.35 -7.52
N GLY A 593 0.66 18.46 -7.33
CA GLY A 593 0.31 19.41 -8.38
C GLY A 593 -1.19 19.54 -8.59
N GLU A 594 -1.57 20.21 -9.68
CA GLU A 594 -2.96 20.31 -10.13
C GLU A 594 -3.37 18.99 -10.77
N ARG A 595 -3.89 18.08 -9.94
CA ARG A 595 -4.26 16.71 -10.31
C ARG A 595 -5.61 16.36 -9.72
N THR A 596 -6.34 15.44 -10.33
CA THR A 596 -7.61 14.93 -9.76
C THR A 596 -7.37 13.65 -8.98
N ALA A 597 -7.88 13.57 -7.75
CA ALA A 597 -7.86 12.37 -6.92
C ALA A 597 -9.02 11.42 -7.25
N PHE A 598 -8.74 10.12 -7.22
CA PHE A 598 -9.72 9.04 -7.34
C PHE A 598 -9.41 7.94 -6.31
N SER A 599 -10.40 7.10 -6.02
CA SER A 599 -10.24 5.88 -5.23
C SER A 599 -11.10 4.77 -5.81
N ALA A 600 -10.57 3.56 -5.80
CA ALA A 600 -11.11 2.38 -6.51
C ALA A 600 -10.34 1.12 -6.08
N ASP A 601 -10.96 -0.06 -6.00
CA ASP A 601 -10.22 -1.33 -5.85
C ASP A 601 -9.58 -1.75 -7.17
N LEU A 602 -8.38 -1.23 -7.44
CA LEU A 602 -7.71 -1.36 -8.73
C LEU A 602 -6.97 -2.68 -8.83
N ASP A 603 -6.41 -3.24 -7.76
CA ASP A 603 -5.75 -4.55 -7.83
C ASP A 603 -6.67 -5.75 -7.55
N GLY A 604 -7.90 -5.50 -7.10
CA GLY A 604 -8.92 -6.52 -6.82
C GLY A 604 -8.71 -7.21 -5.48
N ASN A 605 -7.99 -6.57 -4.55
CA ASN A 605 -7.66 -7.13 -3.25
C ASN A 605 -8.77 -6.94 -2.20
N GLY A 606 -9.89 -6.33 -2.58
CA GLY A 606 -11.03 -6.01 -1.71
C GLY A 606 -10.83 -4.72 -0.93
N LYS A 607 -9.90 -3.86 -1.33
CA LYS A 607 -9.63 -2.57 -0.69
C LYS A 607 -9.50 -1.50 -1.75
N ALA A 608 -9.98 -0.32 -1.43
CA ALA A 608 -9.81 0.83 -2.27
C ALA A 608 -8.36 1.32 -2.24
N ASP A 609 -7.80 1.45 -3.44
CA ASP A 609 -6.56 2.12 -3.75
C ASP A 609 -6.80 3.61 -3.98
N ILE A 610 -5.73 4.37 -4.16
CA ILE A 610 -5.82 5.77 -4.58
C ILE A 610 -5.15 5.98 -5.93
N ALA A 611 -5.72 6.87 -6.73
CA ALA A 611 -5.17 7.27 -8.01
C ALA A 611 -5.19 8.80 -8.16
N SER A 612 -4.25 9.31 -8.96
CA SER A 612 -4.08 10.74 -9.20
C SER A 612 -3.86 11.02 -10.68
N PHE A 613 -4.85 11.68 -11.29
CA PHE A 613 -4.89 11.97 -12.71
C PHE A 613 -4.28 13.33 -13.03
N ASP A 614 -3.31 13.31 -13.95
CA ASP A 614 -2.74 14.48 -14.61
C ASP A 614 -3.40 14.68 -15.97
N SER A 615 -4.32 15.63 -16.07
CA SER A 615 -4.99 15.92 -17.34
C SER A 615 -4.08 16.59 -18.36
N GLU A 616 -3.01 17.28 -17.93
CA GLU A 616 -2.06 17.91 -18.85
C GLU A 616 -1.16 16.87 -19.51
N GLN A 617 -0.71 15.87 -18.74
CA GLN A 617 0.12 14.78 -19.24
C GLN A 617 -0.70 13.62 -19.83
N GLY A 618 -1.98 13.51 -19.49
CA GLY A 618 -2.82 12.37 -19.86
C GLY A 618 -2.45 11.09 -19.10
N VAL A 619 -2.05 11.22 -17.84
CA VAL A 619 -1.44 10.13 -17.06
C VAL A 619 -2.15 9.92 -15.74
N LEU A 620 -2.46 8.67 -15.40
CA LEU A 620 -2.97 8.25 -14.10
C LEU A 620 -1.86 7.57 -13.29
N ASP A 621 -1.48 8.17 -12.16
CA ASP A 621 -0.58 7.53 -11.17
C ASP A 621 -1.42 6.82 -10.11
N ILE A 622 -1.07 5.57 -9.78
CA ILE A 622 -1.80 4.68 -8.87
C ILE A 622 -0.91 4.28 -7.70
N SER A 623 -1.47 4.29 -6.50
CA SER A 623 -0.85 3.81 -5.27
C SER A 623 -1.80 2.86 -4.55
N LEU A 624 -1.34 1.63 -4.34
CA LEU A 624 -2.16 0.52 -3.86
C LEU A 624 -2.23 0.47 -2.33
N SER A 625 -3.36 0.05 -1.78
CA SER A 625 -3.56 -0.15 -0.35
C SER A 625 -3.21 -1.57 0.09
N PHE A 626 -2.43 -1.65 1.18
CA PHE A 626 -2.09 -2.91 1.84
C PHE A 626 -2.50 -2.95 3.31
N ARG A 627 -3.27 -1.94 3.75
CA ARG A 627 -3.78 -1.85 5.12
C ARG A 627 -4.60 -3.10 5.45
N ARG A 628 -4.75 -3.39 6.74
CA ARG A 628 -5.60 -4.47 7.22
C ARG A 628 -6.62 -3.89 8.18
N ALA A 629 -7.84 -4.39 8.14
CA ALA A 629 -8.82 -4.20 9.19
C ALA A 629 -8.21 -4.59 10.55
N LYS A 630 -8.43 -3.76 11.58
CA LYS A 630 -7.95 -4.00 12.95
C LYS A 630 -9.02 -4.60 13.83
#